data_AF-A0A1V9YWJ4-F1
#
_entry.id   AF-A0A1V9YWJ4-F1
#
_cell.length_a   1.000
_cell.length_b   1.000
_cell.length_c   1.000
_cell.angle_alpha   90.00
_cell.angle_beta   90.00
_cell.angle_gamma   90.00
#
_symmetry.space_group_name_H-M   'P 1'
#
loop_
_entity.id
_entity.type
_entity.pdbx_description
1 polymer ?
#
loop_
_entity_poly.entity_id
_entity_poly.type
_entity_poly.pdbx_seq_one_letter_code
_entity_poly.pdbx_strand_id
1 'polypeptide(L)'
;MSCRVLTVGDGDLSYSRALLDTENWADLDVEAVHVHLTASTYDSRASLEDKYGQVAGNIEALEAASQAHITVMVRHDVDATSLSRFKDEPFDRIVFHHPHSGVEDVHRHRRLLSHFFHAALSVLRPNGRIYVTLARDQPKRWEIIKRATVLGLVCCKQELWVEPPGYQRKRHQSDKSFHRILLHGEKVEQQSTLFGFGRKSEGTVPVSVVLAPPLKEPEGGFACEDPSCVGKKFATQQGLKTHLRMVHELGLKKRKREADFSCSQCHGRVFQDAEALQQHVLAKHGKDSRISPDWFGVPAPTDAVETPQQCPVCMEMFPTPSALEAHFATLQPVAVAKWTCETCEKTFEEQRALRQHQNFCNAS
;
A
#
# COMPACT_ATOMS: atom_id res chain seq x y z
N MET A 1 13.11 21.95 28.14
CA MET A 1 11.93 21.17 27.70
C MET A 1 12.39 20.15 26.68
N SER A 2 12.07 18.87 26.86
CA SER A 2 12.47 17.80 25.95
C SER A 2 11.26 17.18 25.24
N CYS A 3 11.44 16.71 24.01
CA CYS A 3 10.41 16.07 23.19
C CYS A 3 10.89 14.68 22.76
N ARG A 4 10.05 13.66 22.90
CA ARG A 4 10.33 12.30 22.44
C ARG A 4 9.67 12.06 21.09
N VAL A 5 10.49 11.71 20.09
CA VAL A 5 10.05 11.49 18.72
C VAL A 5 10.33 10.03 18.34
N LEU A 6 9.35 9.35 17.77
CA LEU A 6 9.51 8.03 17.16
C LEU A 6 9.28 8.14 15.65
N THR A 7 10.27 7.76 14.83
CA THR A 7 10.06 7.50 13.40
C THR A 7 9.87 6.00 13.21
N VAL A 8 8.81 5.61 12.51
CA VAL A 8 8.42 4.22 12.33
C VAL A 8 8.55 3.81 10.87
N GLY A 9 9.28 2.72 10.63
CA GLY A 9 9.38 2.11 9.30
C GLY A 9 10.21 2.93 8.32
N ASP A 10 11.21 3.67 8.80
CA ASP A 10 12.14 4.42 7.95
C ASP A 10 13.08 3.45 7.24
N GLY A 11 12.82 3.19 5.95
CA GLY A 11 13.40 2.07 5.22
C GLY A 11 14.93 2.11 5.08
N ASP A 12 15.55 3.29 4.96
CA ASP A 12 17.00 3.46 4.85
C ASP A 12 17.57 4.44 5.88
N LEU A 13 16.75 4.82 6.88
CA LEU A 13 17.07 5.77 7.94
C LEU A 13 17.41 7.18 7.46
N SER A 14 17.21 7.50 6.18
CA SER A 14 17.57 8.81 5.62
C SER A 14 16.66 9.91 6.15
N TYR A 15 15.38 9.63 6.40
CA TYR A 15 14.45 10.61 6.96
C TYR A 15 14.80 10.92 8.42
N SER A 16 15.07 9.87 9.21
CA SER A 16 15.49 9.98 10.60
C SER A 16 16.81 10.74 10.72
N ARG A 17 17.75 10.52 9.80
CA ARG A 17 19.00 11.28 9.72
C ARG A 17 18.76 12.76 9.44
N ALA A 18 17.79 13.11 8.59
CA ALA A 18 17.46 14.51 8.34
C ALA A 18 16.99 15.22 9.62
N LEU A 19 16.32 14.51 10.54
CA LEU A 19 15.89 15.07 11.84
C LEU A 19 17.03 15.37 12.82
N LEU A 20 18.30 15.08 12.48
CA LEU A 20 19.45 15.59 13.25
C LEU A 20 19.58 17.11 13.16
N ASP A 21 19.10 17.68 12.06
CA ASP A 21 19.03 19.12 11.87
C ASP A 21 17.75 19.68 12.54
N THR A 22 17.92 20.69 13.38
CA THR A 22 16.81 21.35 14.09
C THR A 22 15.83 22.05 13.15
N GLU A 23 16.28 22.47 11.97
CA GLU A 23 15.39 23.10 10.96
C GLU A 23 14.29 22.13 10.50
N ASN A 24 14.58 20.83 10.51
CA ASN A 24 13.66 19.79 10.06
C ASN A 24 12.60 19.41 11.11
N TRP A 25 12.60 20.05 12.27
CA TRP A 25 11.63 19.81 13.35
C TRP A 25 10.34 20.60 13.20
N ALA A 26 10.33 21.63 12.35
CA ALA A 26 9.17 22.49 12.12
C ALA A 26 7.94 21.70 11.64
N ASP A 27 8.15 20.72 10.75
CA ASP A 27 7.10 19.81 10.27
C ASP A 27 6.39 19.06 11.41
N LEU A 28 7.12 18.76 12.49
CA LEU A 28 6.64 17.99 13.62
C LEU A 28 6.12 18.85 14.78
N ASP A 29 5.99 20.17 14.59
CA ASP A 29 5.56 21.12 15.62
C ASP A 29 6.33 20.92 16.94
N VAL A 30 7.64 20.76 16.85
CA VAL A 30 8.53 20.57 18.00
C VAL A 30 9.19 21.90 18.34
N GLU A 31 8.81 22.44 19.50
CA GLU A 31 9.39 23.67 20.07
C GLU A 31 10.40 23.35 21.20
N ALA A 32 10.80 22.09 21.35
CA ALA A 32 11.68 21.65 22.41
C ALA A 32 13.14 22.02 22.12
N VAL A 33 13.89 22.32 23.19
CA VAL A 33 15.34 22.56 23.11
C VAL A 33 16.15 21.27 22.97
N HIS A 34 15.55 20.13 23.30
CA HIS A 34 16.19 18.82 23.22
C HIS A 34 15.22 17.76 22.70
N VAL A 35 15.64 16.96 21.73
CA VAL A 35 14.87 15.85 21.17
C VAL A 35 15.49 14.51 21.55
N HIS A 36 14.66 13.56 21.98
CA HIS A 36 15.03 12.15 22.08
C HIS A 36 14.39 11.42 20.90
N LEU A 37 15.19 11.18 19.85
CA LEU A 37 14.75 10.51 18.64
C LEU A 37 14.96 9.01 18.76
N THR A 38 13.89 8.24 18.65
CA THR A 38 13.96 6.79 18.39
C THR A 38 13.71 6.57 16.91
N ALA A 39 14.76 6.23 16.18
CA ALA A 39 14.69 5.94 14.75
C ALA A 39 14.46 4.44 14.55
N SER A 40 13.39 4.05 13.85
CA SER A 40 13.07 2.64 13.70
C SER A 40 12.87 2.16 12.27
N THR A 41 13.27 0.91 12.04
CA THR A 41 13.16 0.19 10.77
C THR A 41 12.35 -1.09 10.94
N TYR A 42 11.69 -1.53 9.87
CA TYR A 42 10.97 -2.81 9.87
C TYR A 42 11.94 -3.99 9.69
N ASP A 43 12.90 -3.86 8.78
CA ASP A 43 13.92 -4.86 8.50
C ASP A 43 15.00 -4.90 9.61
N SER A 44 15.68 -6.04 9.72
CA SER A 44 16.89 -6.15 10.55
C SER A 44 18.05 -5.35 9.97
N ARG A 45 19.03 -4.97 10.81
CA ARG A 45 20.24 -4.25 10.37
C ARG A 45 20.94 -4.93 9.20
N ALA A 46 21.14 -6.26 9.30
CA ALA A 46 21.79 -7.04 8.25
C ALA A 46 21.00 -7.01 6.93
N SER A 47 19.66 -7.10 7.00
CA SER A 47 18.84 -7.02 5.79
C SER A 47 18.83 -5.62 5.18
N LEU A 48 18.97 -4.57 5.99
CA LEU A 48 19.05 -3.20 5.48
C LEU A 48 20.35 -2.97 4.72
N GLU A 49 21.48 -3.38 5.30
CA GLU A 49 22.82 -3.23 4.71
C GLU A 49 22.93 -3.95 3.36
N ASP A 50 22.24 -5.08 3.18
CA ASP A 50 22.12 -5.78 1.90
C ASP A 50 21.25 -5.02 0.88
N LYS A 51 20.14 -4.41 1.33
CA LYS A 51 19.18 -3.72 0.46
C LYS A 51 19.63 -2.33 0.03
N TYR A 52 20.35 -1.59 0.88
CA TYR A 52 20.60 -0.16 0.73
C TYR A 52 22.07 0.20 0.96
N GLY A 53 22.82 0.46 -0.11
CA GLY A 53 24.25 0.77 0.00
C GLY A 53 24.61 2.00 0.84
N GLN A 54 23.67 2.92 1.11
CA GLN A 54 23.90 4.12 1.93
C GLN A 54 23.46 3.97 3.40
N VAL A 55 22.80 2.86 3.77
CA VAL A 55 22.21 2.73 5.11
C VAL A 55 23.27 2.67 6.21
N ALA A 56 24.43 2.05 5.95
CA ALA A 56 25.50 1.96 6.94
C ALA A 56 25.98 3.35 7.38
N GLY A 57 26.16 4.27 6.43
CA GLY A 57 26.52 5.66 6.73
C GLY A 57 25.40 6.44 7.42
N ASN A 58 24.12 6.11 7.17
CA ASN A 58 23.00 6.71 7.90
C ASN A 58 22.92 6.20 9.35
N ILE A 59 23.11 4.90 9.57
CA ILE A 59 23.17 4.28 10.90
C ILE A 59 24.32 4.89 11.70
N GLU A 60 25.52 4.93 11.13
CA GLU A 60 26.69 5.50 11.80
C GLU A 60 26.47 6.98 12.15
N ALA A 61 25.92 7.78 11.24
CA ALA A 61 25.60 9.17 11.53
C ALA A 61 24.58 9.34 12.66
N LEU A 62 23.58 8.44 12.75
CA LEU A 62 22.58 8.45 13.81
C LEU A 62 23.13 7.95 15.15
N GLU A 63 23.91 6.88 15.17
CA GLU A 63 24.50 6.30 16.38
C GLU A 63 25.60 7.20 16.96
N ALA A 64 26.37 7.88 16.11
CA ALA A 64 27.38 8.85 16.53
C ALA A 64 26.78 10.23 16.90
N ALA A 65 25.50 10.46 16.62
CA ALA A 65 24.84 11.71 16.94
C ALA A 65 24.60 11.83 18.46
N SER A 66 25.58 12.41 19.14
CA SER A 66 25.44 12.95 20.49
C SER A 66 25.66 14.45 20.42
N GLN A 67 24.60 15.18 20.05
CA GLN A 67 24.62 16.64 19.95
C GLN A 67 23.90 17.25 21.16
N ALA A 68 24.19 18.52 21.47
CA ALA A 68 23.61 19.20 22.63
C ALA A 68 22.06 19.27 22.58
N HIS A 69 21.47 19.23 21.38
CA HIS A 69 20.04 19.34 21.15
C HIS A 69 19.35 18.03 20.79
N ILE A 70 20.08 16.92 20.55
CA ILE A 70 19.45 15.65 20.18
C ILE A 70 20.22 14.43 20.70
N THR A 71 19.46 13.48 21.25
CA THR A 71 19.91 12.12 21.55
C THR A 71 19.17 11.14 20.65
N VAL A 72 19.88 10.20 20.05
CA VAL A 72 19.32 9.26 19.08
C VAL A 72 19.46 7.81 19.57
N MET A 73 18.45 7.00 19.27
CA MET A 73 18.45 5.56 19.47
C MET A 73 17.91 4.88 18.22
N VAL A 74 18.71 4.01 17.61
CA VAL A 74 18.30 3.22 16.43
C VAL A 74 17.72 1.89 16.89
N ARG A 75 16.55 1.50 16.34
CA ARG A 75 15.87 0.24 16.62
C ARG A 75 15.50 -0.48 15.33
N HIS A 76 15.81 -1.76 15.26
CA HIS A 76 15.47 -2.63 14.13
C HIS A 76 14.32 -3.57 14.49
N ASP A 77 13.76 -4.23 13.48
CA ASP A 77 12.70 -5.22 13.65
C ASP A 77 11.46 -4.63 14.37
N VAL A 78 11.07 -3.41 13.99
CA VAL A 78 9.92 -2.69 14.55
C VAL A 78 8.75 -2.71 13.56
N ASP A 79 7.70 -3.44 13.93
CA ASP A 79 6.44 -3.46 13.20
C ASP A 79 5.58 -2.24 13.57
N ALA A 80 5.24 -1.41 12.57
CA ALA A 80 4.41 -0.23 12.74
C ALA A 80 3.00 -0.54 13.27
N THR A 81 2.52 -1.76 13.07
CA THR A 81 1.21 -2.25 13.55
C THR A 81 1.28 -2.85 14.96
N SER A 82 2.48 -2.97 15.54
CA SER A 82 2.69 -3.52 16.89
C SER A 82 3.82 -2.78 17.62
N LEU A 83 3.47 -1.65 18.25
CA LEU A 83 4.41 -0.80 18.99
C LEU A 83 4.47 -1.08 20.50
N SER A 84 3.88 -2.18 20.97
CA SER A 84 3.75 -2.54 22.39
C SER A 84 5.07 -2.57 23.17
N ARG A 85 6.21 -2.82 22.50
CA ARG A 85 7.54 -2.79 23.11
C ARG A 85 7.95 -1.41 23.65
N PHE A 86 7.27 -0.34 23.24
CA PHE A 86 7.54 1.02 23.72
C PHE A 86 6.50 1.52 24.72
N LYS A 87 5.64 0.64 25.26
CA LYS A 87 4.53 1.02 26.16
C LYS A 87 5.01 1.75 27.41
N ASP A 88 6.15 1.35 27.96
CA ASP A 88 6.74 1.98 29.15
C ASP A 88 7.48 3.28 28.83
N GLU A 89 7.65 3.58 27.55
CA GLU A 89 8.41 4.70 27.03
C GLU A 89 7.64 5.49 25.96
N PRO A 90 6.50 6.12 26.31
CA PRO A 90 5.65 6.77 25.33
C PRO A 90 6.29 8.04 24.73
N PHE A 91 5.80 8.44 23.55
CA PHE A 91 6.34 9.51 22.69
C PHE A 91 5.41 10.71 22.57
N ASP A 92 5.98 11.89 22.37
CA ASP A 92 5.26 13.15 22.12
C ASP A 92 4.91 13.29 20.63
N ARG A 93 5.74 12.72 19.74
CA ARG A 93 5.57 12.71 18.29
C ARG A 93 5.82 11.31 17.76
N ILE A 94 4.91 10.79 16.93
CA ILE A 94 5.08 9.52 16.24
C ILE A 94 4.93 9.78 14.75
N VAL A 95 5.90 9.38 13.93
CA VAL A 95 5.98 9.72 12.51
C VAL A 95 6.02 8.45 11.67
N PHE A 96 5.11 8.32 10.71
CA PHE A 96 5.15 7.29 9.67
C PHE A 96 5.27 7.96 8.30
N HIS A 97 6.51 8.10 7.85
CA HIS A 97 6.85 8.82 6.64
C HIS A 97 6.78 7.89 5.41
N HIS A 98 5.86 8.19 4.46
CA HIS A 98 5.64 7.38 3.25
C HIS A 98 5.43 5.87 3.51
N PRO A 99 4.43 5.49 4.32
CA PRO A 99 4.15 4.09 4.66
C PRO A 99 3.94 3.21 3.43
N HIS A 100 4.48 1.99 3.45
CA HIS A 100 4.33 1.00 2.38
C HIS A 100 4.22 -0.42 2.95
N SER A 101 3.46 -1.30 2.28
CA SER A 101 3.23 -2.69 2.70
C SER A 101 4.08 -3.74 1.95
N GLY A 102 5.05 -3.28 1.16
CA GLY A 102 5.84 -4.07 0.22
C GLY A 102 5.13 -4.36 -1.12
N VAL A 103 3.82 -4.08 -1.23
CA VAL A 103 3.07 -4.25 -2.49
C VAL A 103 2.12 -3.09 -2.74
N GLU A 104 1.80 -2.84 -4.00
CA GLU A 104 0.83 -1.80 -4.41
C GLU A 104 -0.62 -2.30 -4.27
N ASP A 105 -1.11 -2.45 -3.03
CA ASP A 105 -2.48 -2.85 -2.74
C ASP A 105 -3.20 -1.83 -1.84
N VAL A 106 -4.27 -1.22 -2.34
CA VAL A 106 -5.02 -0.17 -1.63
C VAL A 106 -5.69 -0.68 -0.35
N HIS A 107 -6.18 -1.93 -0.33
CA HIS A 107 -6.82 -2.52 0.83
C HIS A 107 -5.80 -2.84 1.91
N ARG A 108 -4.62 -3.36 1.54
CA ARG A 108 -3.51 -3.56 2.49
C ARG A 108 -3.07 -2.24 3.11
N HIS A 109 -2.91 -1.17 2.33
CA HIS A 109 -2.52 0.13 2.87
C HIS A 109 -3.57 0.76 3.79
N ARG A 110 -4.87 0.60 3.50
CA ARG A 110 -5.97 1.02 4.40
C ARG A 110 -5.89 0.29 5.75
N ARG A 111 -5.63 -1.02 5.72
CA ARG A 111 -5.46 -1.84 6.92
C ARG A 111 -4.21 -1.42 7.68
N LEU A 112 -3.07 -1.27 7.00
CA LEU A 112 -1.82 -0.80 7.56
C LEU A 112 -2.01 0.51 8.34
N LEU A 113 -2.65 1.52 7.74
CA LEU A 113 -2.91 2.79 8.44
C LEU A 113 -3.82 2.62 9.65
N SER A 114 -4.89 1.82 9.57
CA SER A 114 -5.81 1.60 10.69
C SER A 114 -5.07 0.96 11.88
N HIS A 115 -4.26 -0.06 11.61
CA HIS A 115 -3.51 -0.77 12.65
C HIS A 115 -2.34 0.05 13.18
N PHE A 116 -1.67 0.82 12.33
CA PHE A 116 -0.66 1.78 12.76
C PHE A 116 -1.24 2.83 13.72
N PHE A 117 -2.36 3.49 13.38
CA PHE A 117 -2.95 4.49 14.27
C PHE A 117 -3.32 3.89 15.63
N HIS A 118 -3.83 2.67 15.66
CA HIS A 118 -4.14 1.96 16.89
C HIS A 118 -2.87 1.66 17.72
N ALA A 119 -1.83 1.13 17.08
CA ALA A 119 -0.55 0.86 17.74
C ALA A 119 0.10 2.15 18.26
N ALA A 120 0.11 3.21 17.46
CA ALA A 120 0.65 4.52 17.83
C ALA A 120 -0.08 5.10 19.05
N LEU A 121 -1.40 5.00 19.11
CA LEU A 121 -2.19 5.47 20.27
C LEU A 121 -1.77 4.80 21.59
N SER A 122 -1.31 3.54 21.56
CA SER A 122 -0.87 2.79 22.75
C SER A 122 0.44 3.28 23.35
N VAL A 123 1.23 4.04 22.57
CA VAL A 123 2.54 4.58 22.97
C VAL A 123 2.63 6.09 22.78
N LEU A 124 1.51 6.76 22.56
CA LEU A 124 1.42 8.21 22.40
C LEU A 124 1.13 8.87 23.75
N ARG A 125 1.94 9.86 24.15
CA ARG A 125 1.73 10.65 25.37
C ARG A 125 0.45 11.48 25.32
N PRO A 126 -0.06 11.97 26.47
CA PRO A 126 -1.11 12.98 26.48
C PRO A 126 -0.72 14.21 25.66
N ASN A 127 -1.63 14.72 24.83
CA ASN A 127 -1.40 15.81 23.87
C ASN A 127 -0.34 15.50 22.79
N GLY A 128 0.07 14.24 22.65
CA GLY A 128 0.97 13.80 21.59
C GLY A 128 0.31 13.90 20.21
N ARG A 129 1.15 13.98 19.18
CA ARG A 129 0.71 14.05 17.77
C ARG A 129 1.28 12.91 16.93
N ILE A 130 0.47 12.40 16.00
CA ILE A 130 0.86 11.38 15.02
C ILE A 130 0.96 12.05 13.66
N TYR A 131 2.08 11.86 12.95
CA TYR A 131 2.35 12.44 11.64
C TYR A 131 2.44 11.35 10.58
N VAL A 132 1.76 11.56 9.46
CA VAL A 132 1.80 10.64 8.32
C VAL A 132 1.97 11.45 7.04
N THR A 133 2.96 11.08 6.23
CA THR A 133 3.21 11.70 4.92
C THR A 133 2.77 10.76 3.81
N LEU A 134 1.90 11.23 2.91
CA LEU A 134 1.36 10.45 1.79
C LEU A 134 1.48 11.22 0.48
N ALA A 135 1.75 10.50 -0.62
CA ALA A 135 1.94 11.07 -1.94
C ALA A 135 0.63 11.16 -2.74
N ARG A 136 0.44 12.26 -3.49
CA ARG A 136 -0.62 12.44 -4.49
C ARG A 136 -2.03 12.14 -3.95
N ASP A 137 -2.71 11.16 -4.53
CA ASP A 137 -4.08 10.75 -4.25
C ASP A 137 -4.16 9.63 -3.19
N GLN A 138 -3.02 9.19 -2.64
CA GLN A 138 -2.96 8.22 -1.54
C GLN A 138 -3.82 8.64 -0.34
N PRO A 139 -3.84 9.91 0.14
CA PRO A 139 -4.69 10.29 1.28
C PRO A 139 -6.17 9.95 1.06
N LYS A 140 -6.67 10.19 -0.15
CA LYS A 140 -8.05 9.89 -0.55
C LYS A 140 -8.25 8.38 -0.73
N ARG A 141 -7.39 7.72 -1.52
CA ARG A 141 -7.50 6.28 -1.82
C ARG A 141 -7.35 5.42 -0.58
N TRP A 142 -6.46 5.79 0.33
CA TRP A 142 -6.16 5.05 1.56
C TRP A 142 -7.07 5.50 2.71
N GLU A 143 -7.95 6.47 2.46
CA GLU A 143 -8.99 6.96 3.38
C GLU A 143 -8.41 7.45 4.72
N ILE A 144 -7.23 8.09 4.73
CA ILE A 144 -6.46 8.37 5.96
C ILE A 144 -7.29 9.03 7.06
N ILE A 145 -8.12 10.02 6.71
CA ILE A 145 -9.00 10.73 7.66
C ILE A 145 -10.00 9.78 8.30
N LYS A 146 -10.66 8.93 7.50
CA LYS A 146 -11.62 7.94 8.02
C LYS A 146 -10.92 6.95 8.95
N ARG A 147 -9.72 6.49 8.59
CA ARG A 147 -8.93 5.54 9.39
C ARG A 147 -8.55 6.13 10.76
N ALA A 148 -8.17 7.40 10.80
CA ALA A 148 -7.90 8.12 12.05
C ALA A 148 -9.17 8.38 12.88
N THR A 149 -10.25 8.86 12.26
CA THR A 149 -11.50 9.23 12.97
C THR A 149 -12.16 8.05 13.67
N VAL A 150 -12.08 6.84 13.10
CA VAL A 150 -12.59 5.61 13.75
C VAL A 150 -11.95 5.37 15.12
N LEU A 151 -10.71 5.83 15.34
CA LEU A 151 -9.96 5.69 16.58
C LEU A 151 -10.01 6.94 17.47
N GLY A 152 -10.93 7.88 17.20
CA GLY A 152 -11.08 9.11 17.98
C GLY A 152 -9.97 10.15 17.77
N LEU A 153 -9.18 10.00 16.70
CA LEU A 153 -8.22 11.00 16.26
C LEU A 153 -8.89 12.04 15.35
N VAL A 154 -8.40 13.27 15.37
CA VAL A 154 -8.79 14.34 14.44
C VAL A 154 -7.56 14.89 13.74
N CYS A 155 -7.71 15.24 12.46
CA CYS A 155 -6.65 15.89 11.69
C CYS A 155 -6.50 17.33 12.17
N CYS A 156 -5.36 17.66 12.77
CA CYS A 156 -5.04 18.98 13.31
C CYS A 156 -3.98 19.73 12.50
N LYS A 157 -3.37 19.07 11.51
CA LYS A 157 -2.41 19.67 10.58
C LYS A 157 -2.58 19.01 9.21
N GLN A 158 -2.62 19.81 8.15
CA GLN A 158 -2.52 19.35 6.77
C GLN A 158 -1.71 20.37 5.98
N GLU A 159 -0.54 19.95 5.50
CA GLU A 159 0.37 20.84 4.78
C GLU A 159 0.97 20.11 3.57
N LEU A 160 1.33 20.89 2.54
CA LEU A 160 2.15 20.37 1.45
C LEU A 160 3.53 20.05 2.03
N TRP A 161 3.95 18.79 1.91
CA TRP A 161 5.25 18.37 2.40
C TRP A 161 6.33 18.81 1.41
N VAL A 162 7.33 19.51 1.94
CA VAL A 162 8.51 19.95 1.21
C VAL A 162 9.69 19.08 1.64
N GLU A 163 10.54 18.71 0.68
CA GLU A 163 11.72 17.89 0.97
C GLU A 163 12.67 18.65 1.93
N PRO A 164 12.94 18.11 3.14
CA PRO A 164 13.78 18.79 4.11
C PRO A 164 15.23 18.87 3.62
N PRO A 165 15.97 19.96 3.96
CA PRO A 165 17.40 20.05 3.69
C PRO A 165 18.16 18.79 4.11
N GLY A 166 18.99 18.27 3.21
CA GLY A 166 19.80 17.06 3.46
C GLY A 166 19.07 15.73 3.29
N TYR A 167 17.75 15.73 3.06
CA TYR A 167 16.99 14.53 2.71
C TYR A 167 16.90 14.35 1.19
N GLN A 168 17.10 13.11 0.72
CA GLN A 168 16.89 12.76 -0.68
C GLN A 168 16.01 11.52 -0.79
N ARG A 169 14.80 11.67 -1.33
CA ARG A 169 13.90 10.53 -1.57
C ARG A 169 14.40 9.62 -2.71
N LYS A 170 14.95 8.44 -2.38
CA LYS A 170 15.43 7.42 -3.34
C LYS A 170 14.49 6.21 -3.45
N ARG A 171 14.58 5.45 -4.57
CA ARG A 171 13.81 4.21 -4.79
C ARG A 171 14.64 2.99 -4.35
N HIS A 172 14.00 2.04 -3.66
CA HIS A 172 14.61 0.86 -3.03
C HIS A 172 15.39 -0.10 -3.94
N GLN A 173 15.41 0.09 -5.27
CA GLN A 173 16.11 -0.81 -6.21
C GLN A 173 16.84 -0.08 -7.34
N SER A 174 16.76 1.25 -7.39
CA SER A 174 17.45 2.01 -8.42
C SER A 174 17.75 3.39 -7.88
N ASP A 175 18.97 3.87 -7.99
CA ASP A 175 19.44 5.23 -7.66
C ASP A 175 18.72 6.38 -8.40
N LYS A 176 17.49 6.17 -8.86
CA LYS A 176 16.64 7.14 -9.56
C LYS A 176 15.68 7.79 -8.56
N SER A 177 15.75 9.12 -8.50
CA SER A 177 14.85 9.97 -7.71
C SER A 177 13.41 9.93 -8.24
N PHE A 178 12.43 9.92 -7.33
CA PHE A 178 10.98 10.00 -7.59
C PHE A 178 10.51 11.34 -8.19
N HIS A 179 11.41 12.32 -8.38
CA HIS A 179 11.03 13.67 -8.81
C HIS A 179 10.31 13.72 -10.17
N ARG A 180 10.48 12.72 -11.04
CA ARG A 180 9.86 12.71 -12.38
C ARG A 180 9.22 11.37 -12.71
N ILE A 181 7.90 11.33 -12.68
CA ILE A 181 7.13 10.32 -13.40
C ILE A 181 6.61 10.97 -14.68
N LEU A 182 6.92 10.35 -15.82
CA LEU A 182 6.26 10.64 -17.09
C LEU A 182 4.83 10.10 -17.02
N LEU A 183 3.87 10.98 -16.80
CA LEU A 183 2.45 10.69 -16.93
C LEU A 183 1.95 11.42 -18.18
N HIS A 184 1.47 10.67 -19.16
CA HIS A 184 0.93 11.22 -20.42
C HIS A 184 1.92 12.10 -21.21
N GLY A 185 3.22 11.81 -21.14
CA GLY A 185 4.25 12.59 -21.83
C GLY A 185 4.69 13.86 -21.09
N GLU A 186 4.06 14.19 -19.96
CA GLU A 186 4.44 15.33 -19.12
C GLU A 186 5.13 14.87 -17.84
N LYS A 187 6.13 15.65 -17.41
CA LYS A 187 6.85 15.43 -16.15
C LYS A 187 5.96 15.92 -15.00
N VAL A 188 5.25 15.01 -14.34
CA VAL A 188 4.38 15.37 -13.21
C VAL A 188 5.10 15.09 -11.89
N GLU A 189 5.44 16.15 -11.18
CA GLU A 189 6.04 16.09 -9.84
C GLU A 189 5.06 15.43 -8.86
N GLN A 190 5.54 14.46 -8.06
CA GLN A 190 4.69 13.82 -7.05
C GLN A 190 4.70 14.67 -5.77
N GLN A 191 3.76 15.61 -5.69
CA GLN A 191 3.51 16.34 -4.43
C GLN A 191 3.06 15.37 -3.34
N SER A 192 3.59 15.57 -2.13
CA SER A 192 3.24 14.79 -0.94
C SER A 192 2.60 15.69 0.09
N THR A 193 1.73 15.15 0.93
CA THR A 193 1.00 15.90 1.94
C THR A 193 1.33 15.31 3.30
N LEU A 194 1.71 16.18 4.23
CA LEU A 194 1.91 15.86 5.63
C LEU A 194 0.59 16.05 6.37
N PHE A 195 0.19 15.03 7.12
CA PHE A 195 -0.98 15.08 8.01
C PHE A 195 -0.53 14.92 9.45
N GLY A 196 -1.02 15.78 10.34
CA GLY A 196 -0.87 15.63 11.79
C GLY A 196 -2.21 15.32 12.43
N PHE A 197 -2.21 14.35 13.36
CA PHE A 197 -3.40 13.87 14.07
C PHE A 197 -3.19 13.96 15.58
N GLY A 198 -4.22 14.40 16.31
CA GLY A 198 -4.26 14.42 17.77
C GLY A 198 -5.57 13.84 18.30
N ARG A 199 -5.62 13.52 19.60
CA ARG A 199 -6.82 12.93 20.21
C ARG A 199 -7.92 13.97 20.32
N LYS A 200 -9.12 13.62 19.86
CA LYS A 200 -10.31 14.46 20.04
C LYS A 200 -10.65 14.66 21.51
N SER A 201 -10.47 13.62 22.34
CA SER A 201 -10.74 13.65 23.78
C SER A 201 -9.86 14.64 24.55
N GLU A 202 -8.71 15.01 23.99
CA GLU A 202 -7.75 15.95 24.58
C GLU A 202 -7.98 17.40 24.10
N GLY A 203 -9.11 17.66 23.42
CA GLY A 203 -9.45 19.00 22.93
C GLY A 203 -8.67 19.43 21.68
N THR A 204 -8.06 18.48 20.96
CA THR A 204 -7.36 18.78 19.70
C THR A 204 -8.34 19.44 18.71
N VAL A 205 -7.96 20.62 18.20
CA VAL A 205 -8.77 21.38 17.24
C VAL A 205 -8.56 20.81 15.82
N PRO A 206 -9.63 20.39 15.12
CA PRO A 206 -9.50 19.92 13.75
C PRO A 206 -9.26 21.07 12.76
N VAL A 207 -8.47 20.82 11.73
CA VAL A 207 -8.34 21.71 10.57
C VAL A 207 -9.29 21.29 9.44
N SER A 208 -9.65 22.24 8.58
CA SER A 208 -10.42 21.95 7.37
C SER A 208 -9.57 21.13 6.40
N VAL A 209 -9.88 19.84 6.26
CA VAL A 209 -9.12 18.94 5.41
C VAL A 209 -9.55 19.09 3.94
N VAL A 210 -8.59 19.40 3.06
CA VAL A 210 -8.80 19.45 1.61
C VAL A 210 -8.10 18.27 0.96
N LEU A 211 -8.83 17.21 0.67
CA LEU A 211 -8.29 16.08 -0.08
C LEU A 211 -8.30 16.43 -1.57
N ALA A 212 -7.14 16.34 -2.22
CA ALA A 212 -7.04 16.59 -3.66
C ALA A 212 -8.09 15.76 -4.43
N PRO A 213 -8.79 16.36 -5.39
CA PRO A 213 -9.66 15.61 -6.27
C PRO A 213 -8.83 14.52 -6.99
N PRO A 214 -9.44 13.38 -7.35
CA PRO A 214 -8.74 12.41 -8.18
C PRO A 214 -8.34 13.13 -9.47
N LEU A 215 -7.19 12.80 -10.05
CA LEU A 215 -6.85 13.26 -11.39
C LEU A 215 -8.09 13.04 -12.26
N LYS A 216 -8.70 14.12 -12.75
CA LYS A 216 -9.79 13.99 -13.72
C LYS A 216 -9.22 13.18 -14.86
N GLU A 217 -9.77 11.98 -15.08
CA GLU A 217 -9.62 11.34 -16.39
C GLU A 217 -10.09 12.38 -17.42
N PRO A 218 -9.36 12.58 -18.53
CA PRO A 218 -9.72 13.61 -19.49
C PRO A 218 -11.19 13.44 -19.86
N GLU A 219 -12.00 14.48 -19.59
CA GLU A 219 -13.42 14.50 -19.90
C GLU A 219 -13.56 14.34 -21.43
N GLY A 220 -13.78 13.11 -21.85
CA GLY A 220 -13.71 12.72 -23.26
C GLY A 220 -13.33 11.25 -23.49
N GLY A 221 -12.50 10.65 -22.63
CA GLY A 221 -11.91 9.33 -22.88
C GLY A 221 -11.13 9.29 -24.21
N PHE A 222 -10.42 8.19 -24.46
CA PHE A 222 -9.74 7.97 -25.73
C PHE A 222 -10.65 7.14 -26.64
N ALA A 223 -11.23 7.74 -27.67
CA ALA A 223 -12.14 7.05 -28.58
C ALA A 223 -11.40 6.40 -29.75
N CYS A 224 -11.92 5.28 -30.25
CA CYS A 224 -11.49 4.75 -31.54
C CYS A 224 -12.17 5.54 -32.66
N GLU A 225 -11.37 6.09 -33.58
CA GLU A 225 -11.85 6.89 -34.73
C GLU A 225 -12.23 6.02 -35.94
N ASP A 226 -12.00 4.71 -35.87
CA ASP A 226 -12.30 3.79 -36.97
C ASP A 226 -13.82 3.57 -37.11
N PRO A 227 -14.38 3.68 -38.33
CA PRO A 227 -15.82 3.49 -38.59
C PRO A 227 -16.38 2.13 -38.16
N SER A 228 -15.53 1.12 -37.97
CA SER A 228 -15.92 -0.21 -37.47
C SER A 228 -16.06 -0.29 -35.95
N CYS A 229 -15.62 0.73 -35.22
CA CYS A 229 -15.56 0.75 -33.75
C CYS A 229 -16.28 1.95 -33.10
N VAL A 230 -17.27 2.52 -33.81
CA VAL A 230 -18.07 3.67 -33.36
C VAL A 230 -18.59 3.47 -31.93
N GLY A 231 -18.28 4.43 -31.05
CA GLY A 231 -18.72 4.46 -29.66
C GLY A 231 -17.78 3.79 -28.65
N LYS A 232 -16.69 3.14 -29.08
CA LYS A 232 -15.69 2.59 -28.15
C LYS A 232 -14.80 3.68 -27.58
N LYS A 233 -14.91 3.89 -26.27
CA LYS A 233 -14.09 4.81 -25.48
C LYS A 233 -13.27 4.04 -24.46
N PHE A 234 -12.03 4.46 -24.28
CA PHE A 234 -11.10 3.86 -23.34
C PHE A 234 -10.71 4.90 -22.28
N ALA A 235 -10.64 4.47 -21.01
CA ALA A 235 -10.25 5.35 -19.90
C ALA A 235 -8.78 5.80 -19.99
N THR A 236 -7.93 5.05 -20.73
CA THR A 236 -6.49 5.33 -20.87
C THR A 236 -6.03 5.24 -22.32
N GLN A 237 -5.01 6.04 -22.68
CA GLN A 237 -4.40 6.04 -24.02
C GLN A 237 -3.76 4.68 -24.34
N GLN A 238 -3.18 4.01 -23.34
CA GLN A 238 -2.64 2.67 -23.49
C GLN A 238 -3.74 1.65 -23.83
N GLY A 239 -4.92 1.76 -23.22
CA GLY A 239 -6.09 0.94 -23.54
C GLY A 239 -6.54 1.09 -24.99
N LEU A 240 -6.58 2.32 -25.50
CA LEU A 240 -6.85 2.58 -26.93
C LEU A 240 -5.77 1.97 -27.81
N LYS A 241 -4.48 2.12 -27.46
CA LYS A 241 -3.36 1.56 -28.23
C LYS A 241 -3.41 0.04 -28.31
N THR A 242 -3.74 -0.63 -27.20
CA THR A 242 -3.96 -2.08 -27.17
C THR A 242 -5.18 -2.48 -28.00
N HIS A 243 -6.26 -1.70 -27.96
CA HIS A 243 -7.43 -1.93 -28.81
C HIS A 243 -7.10 -1.84 -30.30
N LEU A 244 -6.39 -0.80 -30.73
CA LEU A 244 -5.96 -0.62 -32.12
C LEU A 244 -5.13 -1.81 -32.60
N ARG A 245 -4.16 -2.23 -31.79
CA ARG A 245 -3.32 -3.39 -32.10
C ARG A 245 -4.12 -4.69 -32.18
N MET A 246 -4.99 -4.97 -31.21
CA MET A 246 -5.71 -6.24 -31.18
C MET A 246 -6.80 -6.33 -32.26
N VAL A 247 -7.50 -5.23 -32.53
CA VAL A 247 -8.70 -5.23 -33.38
C VAL A 247 -8.39 -4.81 -34.82
N HIS A 248 -7.51 -3.81 -35.04
CA HIS A 248 -7.21 -3.27 -36.36
C HIS A 248 -5.92 -3.85 -36.95
N GLU A 249 -4.90 -4.14 -36.13
CA GLU A 249 -3.63 -4.70 -36.61
C GLU A 249 -3.66 -6.24 -36.66
N LEU A 250 -4.16 -6.90 -35.61
CA LEU A 250 -4.19 -8.36 -35.49
C LEU A 250 -5.53 -9.00 -35.91
N GLY A 251 -6.54 -8.19 -36.24
CA GLY A 251 -7.83 -8.66 -36.76
C GLY A 251 -8.67 -9.50 -35.79
N LEU A 252 -8.35 -9.49 -34.49
CA LEU A 252 -9.04 -10.28 -33.48
C LEU A 252 -10.36 -9.59 -33.08
N LYS A 253 -11.41 -9.79 -33.88
CA LYS A 253 -12.77 -9.36 -33.54
C LYS A 253 -13.27 -10.17 -32.33
N LYS A 254 -13.75 -9.47 -31.29
CA LYS A 254 -14.51 -10.11 -30.21
C LYS A 254 -15.82 -10.64 -30.80
N ARG A 255 -15.99 -11.96 -30.87
CA ARG A 255 -17.22 -12.60 -31.37
C ARG A 255 -18.43 -12.03 -30.62
N LYS A 256 -19.47 -11.65 -31.38
CA LYS A 256 -20.77 -11.25 -30.86
C LYS A 256 -21.32 -12.42 -30.04
N ARG A 257 -21.73 -12.19 -28.78
CA ARG A 257 -22.41 -13.23 -27.99
C ARG A 257 -23.74 -13.55 -28.67
N GLU A 258 -23.82 -14.69 -29.34
CA GLU A 258 -25.08 -15.28 -29.78
C GLU A 258 -25.53 -16.29 -28.72
N ALA A 259 -26.77 -16.09 -28.26
CA ALA A 259 -27.57 -16.94 -27.37
C ALA A 259 -26.89 -17.53 -26.12
N ASP A 260 -27.49 -17.29 -24.95
CA ASP A 260 -27.05 -17.88 -23.68
C ASP A 260 -27.22 -19.41 -23.70
N PHE A 261 -26.13 -20.16 -23.87
CA PHE A 261 -26.11 -21.62 -23.75
C PHE A 261 -26.17 -22.00 -22.28
N SER A 262 -27.36 -22.29 -21.75
CA SER A 262 -27.54 -22.64 -20.34
C SER A 262 -27.78 -24.13 -20.12
N CYS A 263 -27.25 -24.66 -19.03
CA CYS A 263 -27.51 -26.05 -18.63
C CYS A 263 -28.84 -26.14 -17.87
N SER A 264 -29.76 -26.98 -18.32
CA SER A 264 -31.06 -27.19 -17.67
C SER A 264 -30.99 -27.93 -16.33
N GLN A 265 -29.86 -28.59 -16.03
CA GLN A 265 -29.65 -29.37 -14.80
C GLN A 265 -28.80 -28.63 -13.75
N CYS A 266 -28.13 -27.55 -14.15
CA CYS A 266 -27.35 -26.70 -13.26
C CYS A 266 -28.05 -25.35 -13.15
N HIS A 267 -28.71 -25.08 -12.01
CA HIS A 267 -29.48 -23.86 -11.72
C HIS A 267 -28.83 -22.54 -12.24
N GLY A 268 -29.08 -22.19 -13.50
CA GLY A 268 -28.67 -20.91 -14.11
C GLY A 268 -27.22 -20.78 -14.59
N ARG A 269 -26.45 -21.86 -14.79
CA ARG A 269 -25.10 -21.72 -15.41
C ARG A 269 -25.19 -21.52 -16.92
N VAL A 270 -24.54 -20.46 -17.40
CA VAL A 270 -24.46 -20.06 -18.81
C VAL A 270 -23.03 -20.25 -19.33
N PHE A 271 -22.90 -20.79 -20.54
CA PHE A 271 -21.65 -21.16 -21.21
C PHE A 271 -21.43 -20.33 -22.47
N GLN A 272 -20.17 -20.22 -22.89
CA GLN A 272 -19.76 -19.32 -23.98
C GLN A 272 -20.16 -19.83 -25.37
N ASP A 273 -20.28 -21.16 -25.54
CA ASP A 273 -20.74 -21.82 -26.75
C ASP A 273 -21.34 -23.20 -26.42
N ALA A 274 -21.93 -23.83 -27.44
CA ALA A 274 -22.55 -25.14 -27.33
C ALA A 274 -21.55 -26.26 -26.97
N GLU A 275 -20.28 -26.12 -27.39
CA GLU A 275 -19.25 -27.12 -27.17
C GLU A 275 -18.78 -27.12 -25.70
N ALA A 276 -18.61 -25.95 -25.09
CA ALA A 276 -18.36 -25.80 -23.67
C ALA A 276 -19.52 -26.31 -22.80
N LEU A 277 -20.77 -26.08 -23.23
CA LEU A 277 -21.95 -26.68 -22.57
C LEU A 277 -21.91 -28.21 -22.68
N GLN A 278 -21.60 -28.75 -23.86
CA GLN A 278 -21.54 -30.19 -24.09
C GLN A 278 -20.40 -30.85 -23.29
N GLN A 279 -19.23 -30.24 -23.21
CA GLN A 279 -18.13 -30.71 -22.36
C GLN A 279 -18.50 -30.65 -20.87
N HIS A 280 -19.20 -29.60 -20.44
CA HIS A 280 -19.74 -29.51 -19.08
C HIS A 280 -20.73 -30.63 -18.78
N VAL A 281 -21.69 -30.89 -19.69
CA VAL A 281 -22.67 -31.98 -19.55
C VAL A 281 -21.96 -33.34 -19.56
N LEU A 282 -20.97 -33.56 -20.42
CA LEU A 282 -20.22 -34.81 -20.45
C LEU A 282 -19.40 -35.04 -19.16
N ALA A 283 -18.79 -33.99 -18.62
CA ALA A 283 -17.91 -34.07 -17.46
C ALA A 283 -18.66 -34.08 -16.12
N LYS A 284 -19.84 -33.47 -16.04
CA LYS A 284 -20.61 -33.28 -14.79
C LYS A 284 -21.97 -33.99 -14.78
N HIS A 285 -22.50 -34.37 -15.94
CA HIS A 285 -23.76 -35.11 -16.14
C HIS A 285 -23.56 -36.33 -17.07
N GLY A 286 -22.33 -36.86 -17.13
CA GLY A 286 -21.96 -37.99 -17.97
C GLY A 286 -22.62 -39.32 -17.57
N LYS A 287 -22.19 -40.40 -18.22
CA LYS A 287 -22.89 -41.71 -18.33
C LYS A 287 -23.19 -42.47 -17.02
N ASP A 288 -22.73 -42.02 -15.86
CA ASP A 288 -23.11 -42.60 -14.57
C ASP A 288 -23.89 -41.57 -13.72
N SER A 289 -25.21 -41.59 -13.88
CA SER A 289 -26.17 -40.70 -13.21
C SER A 289 -26.21 -40.83 -11.68
N ARG A 290 -25.37 -41.70 -11.10
CA ARG A 290 -25.25 -41.97 -9.66
C ARG A 290 -24.07 -41.23 -9.01
N ILE A 291 -23.15 -40.70 -9.80
CA ILE A 291 -22.00 -39.93 -9.28
C ILE A 291 -22.38 -38.45 -9.35
N SER A 292 -22.91 -37.95 -8.24
CA SER A 292 -23.26 -36.55 -8.12
C SER A 292 -21.98 -35.72 -7.90
N PRO A 293 -21.78 -34.59 -8.61
CA PRO A 293 -20.64 -33.70 -8.36
C PRO A 293 -20.61 -33.20 -6.91
N ASP A 294 -19.44 -32.79 -6.41
CA ASP A 294 -19.18 -32.35 -5.02
C ASP A 294 -20.14 -31.27 -4.46
N TRP A 295 -20.91 -30.61 -5.33
CA TRP A 295 -21.90 -29.57 -5.00
C TRP A 295 -23.36 -30.06 -5.01
N PHE A 296 -23.66 -31.28 -5.45
CA PHE A 296 -25.03 -31.81 -5.65
C PHE A 296 -25.71 -32.28 -4.35
N GLY A 297 -25.02 -32.13 -3.21
CA GLY A 297 -25.53 -32.45 -1.88
C GLY A 297 -25.21 -31.38 -0.84
N VAL A 298 -24.80 -30.18 -1.25
CA VAL A 298 -24.67 -29.07 -0.30
C VAL A 298 -26.11 -28.60 -0.03
N PRO A 299 -26.65 -28.76 1.18
CA PRO A 299 -27.89 -28.08 1.54
C PRO A 299 -27.68 -26.58 1.30
N ALA A 300 -28.73 -25.84 0.95
CA ALA A 300 -28.71 -24.39 1.03
C ALA A 300 -27.97 -23.98 2.32
N PRO A 301 -27.08 -22.97 2.29
CA PRO A 301 -26.26 -22.59 3.43
C PRO A 301 -27.17 -22.57 4.64
N THR A 302 -26.92 -23.51 5.54
CA THR A 302 -27.70 -23.60 6.77
C THR A 302 -27.60 -22.23 7.41
N ASP A 303 -28.73 -21.69 7.86
CA ASP A 303 -28.80 -20.52 8.71
C ASP A 303 -28.13 -20.82 10.08
N ALA A 304 -26.90 -21.35 10.07
CA ALA A 304 -25.93 -21.00 11.08
C ALA A 304 -25.64 -19.53 10.85
N VAL A 305 -26.44 -18.68 11.48
CA VAL A 305 -26.14 -17.27 11.71
C VAL A 305 -24.88 -17.26 12.57
N GLU A 306 -23.72 -17.52 11.96
CA GLU A 306 -22.44 -17.19 12.56
C GLU A 306 -22.45 -15.67 12.70
N THR A 307 -22.38 -15.20 13.94
CA THR A 307 -22.40 -13.77 14.21
C THR A 307 -21.19 -13.14 13.52
N PRO A 308 -21.41 -12.14 12.64
CA PRO A 308 -20.31 -11.45 11.98
C PRO A 308 -19.29 -10.95 13.00
N GLN A 309 -18.02 -11.26 12.78
CA GLN A 309 -16.93 -10.90 13.67
C GLN A 309 -16.40 -9.51 13.29
N GLN A 310 -16.22 -8.63 14.27
CA GLN A 310 -15.66 -7.31 14.04
C GLN A 310 -14.17 -7.28 14.38
N CYS A 311 -13.34 -6.70 13.51
CA CYS A 311 -11.96 -6.41 13.88
C CYS A 311 -11.94 -5.30 14.95
N PRO A 312 -11.32 -5.52 16.14
CA PRO A 312 -11.31 -4.54 17.23
C PRO A 312 -10.48 -3.28 16.92
N VAL A 313 -9.70 -3.31 15.83
CA VAL A 313 -8.79 -2.23 15.44
C VAL A 313 -9.38 -1.36 14.35
N CYS A 314 -9.71 -1.95 13.19
CA CYS A 314 -10.24 -1.21 12.04
C CYS A 314 -11.77 -1.14 12.01
N MET A 315 -12.46 -1.83 12.93
CA MET A 315 -13.92 -1.90 13.04
C MET A 315 -14.63 -2.49 11.80
N GLU A 316 -13.90 -3.13 10.89
CA GLU A 316 -14.48 -3.83 9.73
C GLU A 316 -15.15 -5.15 10.16
N MET A 317 -16.27 -5.46 9.53
CA MET A 317 -17.09 -6.64 9.79
C MET A 317 -16.72 -7.77 8.84
N PHE A 318 -16.57 -8.97 9.39
CA PHE A 318 -16.22 -10.18 8.66
C PHE A 318 -17.30 -11.24 8.85
N PRO A 319 -17.70 -11.96 7.79
CA PRO A 319 -18.77 -12.94 7.88
C PRO A 319 -18.39 -14.19 8.67
N THR A 320 -17.08 -14.52 8.75
CA THR A 320 -16.58 -15.71 9.44
C THR A 320 -15.30 -15.41 10.22
N PRO A 321 -14.98 -16.18 11.28
CA PRO A 321 -13.71 -16.06 12.00
C PRO A 321 -12.48 -16.23 11.11
N SER A 322 -12.51 -17.17 10.16
CA SER A 322 -11.41 -17.39 9.21
C SER A 322 -11.15 -16.17 8.31
N ALA A 323 -12.20 -15.43 7.93
CA ALA A 323 -12.03 -14.19 7.18
C ALA A 323 -11.36 -13.08 8.02
N LEU A 324 -11.63 -13.03 9.33
CA LEU A 324 -10.96 -12.11 10.26
C LEU A 324 -9.49 -12.50 10.47
N GLU A 325 -9.17 -13.80 10.60
CA GLU A 325 -7.79 -14.28 10.65
C GLU A 325 -7.01 -13.94 9.37
N ALA A 326 -7.62 -14.18 8.20
CA ALA A 326 -7.03 -13.81 6.91
C ALA A 326 -6.79 -12.29 6.81
N HIS A 327 -7.67 -11.47 7.38
CA HIS A 327 -7.47 -10.02 7.48
C HIS A 327 -6.19 -9.66 8.26
N PHE A 328 -5.96 -10.25 9.43
CA PHE A 328 -4.72 -10.03 10.18
C PHE A 328 -3.49 -10.55 9.43
N ALA A 329 -3.60 -11.68 8.73
CA ALA A 329 -2.51 -12.22 7.92
C ALA A 329 -2.07 -11.24 6.80
N THR A 330 -2.98 -10.43 6.25
CA THR A 330 -2.62 -9.44 5.21
C THR A 330 -1.73 -8.28 5.69
N LEU A 331 -1.65 -8.07 7.00
CA LEU A 331 -0.75 -7.09 7.62
C LEU A 331 0.70 -7.56 7.62
N GLN A 332 0.92 -8.88 7.62
CA GLN A 332 2.26 -9.43 7.51
C GLN A 332 2.82 -9.17 6.11
N PRO A 333 4.16 -9.03 5.97
CA PRO A 333 4.78 -8.90 4.66
C PRO A 333 4.40 -10.09 3.79
N VAL A 334 4.11 -9.83 2.53
CA VAL A 334 4.06 -10.90 1.55
C VAL A 334 5.51 -11.34 1.37
N ALA A 335 5.85 -12.55 1.81
CA ALA A 335 7.12 -13.17 1.47
C ALA A 335 7.13 -13.39 -0.04
N VAL A 336 7.62 -12.41 -0.80
CA VAL A 336 7.77 -12.54 -2.23
C VAL A 336 9.00 -13.39 -2.46
N ALA A 337 8.81 -14.61 -2.96
CA ALA A 337 9.91 -15.47 -3.37
C ALA A 337 10.76 -14.67 -4.37
N LYS A 338 12.01 -14.38 -3.99
CA LYS A 338 12.96 -13.70 -4.86
C LYS A 338 13.37 -14.68 -5.98
N TRP A 339 13.35 -14.20 -7.21
CA TRP A 339 13.77 -14.93 -8.39
C TRP A 339 15.19 -14.54 -8.74
N THR A 340 16.13 -15.47 -8.63
CA THR A 340 17.55 -15.23 -8.93
C THR A 340 17.86 -15.53 -10.39
N CYS A 341 18.57 -14.62 -11.05
CA CYS A 341 19.13 -14.89 -12.37
C CYS A 341 20.32 -15.84 -12.23
N GLU A 342 20.25 -17.02 -12.84
CA GLU A 342 21.35 -18.00 -12.81
C GLU A 342 22.63 -17.52 -13.51
N THR A 343 22.55 -16.47 -14.35
CA THR A 343 23.68 -15.97 -15.15
C THR A 343 24.47 -14.85 -14.46
N CYS A 344 23.83 -14.01 -13.63
CA CYS A 344 24.50 -12.88 -12.98
C CYS A 344 24.14 -12.73 -11.49
N GLU A 345 23.45 -13.73 -10.93
CA GLU A 345 23.03 -13.84 -9.53
C GLU A 345 22.13 -12.70 -9.01
N LYS A 346 21.72 -11.76 -9.88
CA LYS A 346 20.79 -10.69 -9.51
C LYS A 346 19.43 -11.26 -9.12
N THR A 347 18.89 -10.76 -8.00
CA THR A 347 17.59 -11.17 -7.48
C THR A 347 16.49 -10.20 -7.90
N PHE A 348 15.33 -10.73 -8.28
CA PHE A 348 14.16 -9.97 -8.73
C PHE A 348 12.93 -10.35 -7.88
N GLU A 349 12.09 -9.37 -7.54
CA GLU A 349 10.87 -9.62 -6.77
C GLU A 349 9.73 -10.20 -7.62
N GLU A 350 9.77 -10.01 -8.94
CA GLU A 350 8.75 -10.54 -9.85
C GLU A 350 9.36 -11.44 -10.92
N GLN A 351 8.71 -12.58 -11.20
CA GLN A 351 9.13 -13.49 -12.27
C GLN A 351 9.13 -12.80 -13.65
N ARG A 352 8.24 -11.84 -13.88
CA ARG A 352 8.23 -11.04 -15.12
C ARG A 352 9.48 -10.17 -15.25
N ALA A 353 9.91 -9.54 -14.15
CA ALA A 353 11.12 -8.72 -14.12
C ALA A 353 12.37 -9.57 -14.37
N LEU A 354 12.45 -10.76 -13.76
CA LEU A 354 13.50 -11.73 -14.07
C LEU A 354 13.52 -12.07 -15.57
N ARG A 355 12.38 -12.42 -16.17
CA ARG A 355 12.32 -12.77 -17.60
C ARG A 355 12.74 -11.60 -18.50
N GLN A 356 12.35 -10.38 -18.16
CA GLN A 356 12.80 -9.20 -18.90
C GLN A 356 14.30 -8.99 -18.78
N HIS A 357 14.85 -9.18 -17.58
CA HIS A 357 16.28 -9.10 -17.35
C HIS A 357 17.03 -10.20 -18.13
N GLN A 358 16.54 -11.45 -18.11
CA GLN A 358 17.13 -12.58 -18.85
C GLN A 358 17.22 -12.31 -20.36
N ASN A 359 16.32 -11.52 -20.93
CA ASN A 359 16.40 -11.14 -22.35
C ASN A 359 17.61 -10.26 -22.70
N PHE A 360 18.18 -9.54 -21.72
CA PHE A 360 19.30 -8.61 -21.91
C PHE A 360 20.51 -8.97 -21.03
N CYS A 361 20.44 -10.07 -20.29
CA CYS A 361 21.49 -10.54 -19.41
C CYS A 361 22.52 -11.32 -20.24
N ASN A 362 23.56 -10.61 -20.69
CA ASN A 362 24.74 -11.26 -21.24
C ASN A 362 25.71 -11.54 -20.09
N ALA A 363 26.18 -12.78 -19.98
CA ALA A 363 27.21 -13.17 -19.03
C ALA A 363 28.39 -12.20 -19.12
N SER A 364 28.83 -11.67 -17.97
CA SER A 364 30.10 -10.93 -17.88
C SER A 364 31.25 -11.91 -17.64
#